data_AF-A0A9W2YL40-F1
#
_entry.id   AF-A0A9W2YL40-F1
#
_cell.length_a   1.000
_cell.length_b   1.000
_cell.length_c   1.000
_cell.angle_alpha   90.00
_cell.angle_beta   90.00
_cell.angle_gamma   90.00
#
_symmetry.space_group_name_H-M   'P 1'
#
loop_
_entity.id
_entity.type
_entity.pdbx_description
1 polymer ?
#
loop_
_entity_poly.entity_id
_entity_poly.type
_entity_poly.pdbx_seq_one_letter_code
_entity_poly.pdbx_strand_id
1 'polypeptide(L)'
;MVASSDIILIAFVCSFNGVLSAKYIFFEQKATWYEAKSICQNHGHMLAKVDSADDQQLINDSQIWKKGNIWIGLQRMRSEENFTIWVDSSPLQYDNWAEGFPGHDPGFNCGRVIPEDNTWESAECSTQETFLCQRTVYHPPNIVTMETKIKGLLLGAFLVGGMVVFLCLLLQMTCCRIRALDRIKQNLNNETDKTPII
;
A
#
# COMPACT_ATOMS: atom_id res chain seq x y z
N MET A 1 -12.32 17.74 -22.27
CA MET A 1 -10.94 17.21 -22.30
C MET A 1 -10.48 17.15 -20.85
N VAL A 2 -10.57 15.97 -20.22
CA VAL A 2 -10.09 15.78 -18.84
C VAL A 2 -8.57 15.67 -18.92
N ALA A 3 -7.84 16.47 -18.15
CA ALA A 3 -6.38 16.49 -18.24
C ALA A 3 -5.80 15.15 -17.76
N SER A 4 -4.69 14.72 -18.36
CA SER A 4 -4.01 13.48 -17.95
C SER A 4 -3.58 13.48 -16.49
N SER A 5 -3.39 14.67 -15.89
CA SER A 5 -3.15 14.87 -14.46
C SER A 5 -4.37 14.56 -13.60
N ASP A 6 -5.58 14.82 -14.10
CA ASP A 6 -6.84 14.55 -13.39
C ASP A 6 -7.13 13.05 -13.35
N ILE A 7 -6.76 12.31 -14.41
CA ILE A 7 -6.87 10.84 -14.45
C ILE A 7 -5.94 10.21 -13.41
N ILE A 8 -4.72 10.73 -13.24
CA ILE A 8 -3.77 10.23 -12.24
C ILE A 8 -4.26 10.58 -10.82
N LEU A 9 -4.80 11.78 -10.60
CA LEU A 9 -5.37 12.18 -9.32
C LEU A 9 -6.59 11.33 -8.95
N ILE A 10 -7.47 11.03 -9.93
CA ILE A 10 -8.61 10.13 -9.74
C ILE A 10 -8.14 8.69 -9.47
N ALA A 11 -7.08 8.19 -10.12
CA ALA A 11 -6.52 6.87 -9.84
C ALA A 11 -5.91 6.75 -8.44
N PHE A 12 -5.24 7.81 -7.97
CA PHE A 12 -4.76 7.91 -6.59
C PHE A 12 -5.93 7.94 -5.59
N VAL A 13 -6.95 8.77 -5.82
CA VAL A 13 -8.14 8.84 -4.94
C VAL A 13 -8.94 7.54 -4.96
N CYS A 14 -9.01 6.84 -6.10
CA CYS A 14 -9.70 5.55 -6.22
C CYS A 14 -8.95 4.41 -5.50
N SER A 15 -7.64 4.54 -5.26
CA SER A 15 -6.82 3.57 -4.51
C SER A 15 -6.82 3.80 -2.99
N PHE A 16 -7.39 4.91 -2.48
CA PHE A 16 -7.36 5.29 -1.06
C PHE A 16 -8.71 5.11 -0.33
N ASN A 17 -9.72 4.50 -0.96
CA ASN A 17 -10.98 4.22 -0.29
C ASN A 17 -10.85 2.97 0.61
N GLY A 18 -10.33 3.17 1.82
CA GLY A 18 -10.45 2.16 2.87
C GLY A 18 -9.26 1.99 3.81
N VAL A 19 -8.16 2.74 3.68
CA VAL A 19 -7.03 2.53 4.60
C VAL A 19 -7.35 3.12 5.98
N LEU A 20 -7.50 2.24 6.98
CA LEU A 20 -7.69 2.63 8.37
C LEU A 20 -6.35 2.93 9.06
N SER A 21 -5.42 2.00 8.88
CA SER A 21 -4.07 2.04 9.41
C SER A 21 -3.14 1.23 8.51
N ALA A 22 -1.86 1.12 8.87
CA ALA A 22 -0.96 0.16 8.21
C ALA A 22 -1.45 -1.30 8.37
N LYS A 23 -2.21 -1.61 9.43
CA LYS A 23 -2.73 -2.96 9.75
C LYS A 23 -4.11 -3.23 9.13
N TYR A 24 -5.02 -2.26 9.14
CA TYR A 24 -6.43 -2.47 8.78
C TYR A 24 -6.90 -1.69 7.56
N ILE A 25 -7.86 -2.27 6.84
CA ILE A 25 -8.57 -1.69 5.71
C ILE A 25 -10.08 -1.82 5.95
N PHE A 26 -10.77 -0.70 6.04
CA PHE A 26 -12.23 -0.62 6.18
C PHE A 26 -12.91 -0.58 4.82
N PHE A 27 -13.93 -1.44 4.64
CA PHE A 27 -14.78 -1.45 3.46
C PHE A 27 -16.19 -1.01 3.85
N GLU A 28 -16.64 0.10 3.25
CA GLU A 28 -17.96 0.68 3.51
C GLU A 28 -19.10 -0.06 2.79
N GLN A 29 -18.79 -0.89 1.80
CA GLN A 29 -19.78 -1.75 1.18
C GLN A 29 -20.29 -2.78 2.21
N LYS A 30 -21.59 -3.08 2.15
CA LYS A 30 -22.18 -4.10 3.01
C LYS A 30 -22.06 -5.48 2.39
N ALA A 31 -21.78 -6.47 3.22
CA ALA A 31 -21.64 -7.87 2.82
C ALA A 31 -22.04 -8.78 3.98
N THR A 32 -22.43 -10.02 3.66
CA THR A 32 -22.50 -11.09 4.68
C THR A 32 -21.10 -11.39 5.21
N TRP A 33 -21.00 -12.04 6.36
CA TRP A 33 -19.69 -12.37 6.94
C TRP A 33 -18.83 -13.23 6.00
N TYR A 34 -19.47 -14.20 5.31
CA TYR A 34 -18.79 -15.07 4.35
C TYR A 34 -18.31 -14.33 3.10
N GLU A 35 -19.11 -13.40 2.59
CA GLU A 35 -18.73 -12.53 1.47
C GLU A 35 -17.59 -11.59 1.87
N ALA A 36 -17.68 -10.95 3.04
CA ALA A 36 -16.63 -10.09 3.58
C ALA A 36 -15.30 -10.84 3.72
N LYS A 37 -15.34 -12.08 4.24
CA LYS A 37 -14.18 -12.98 4.27
C LYS A 37 -13.59 -13.21 2.89
N SER A 38 -14.43 -13.56 1.92
CA SER A 38 -13.98 -13.79 0.54
C SER A 38 -13.39 -12.53 -0.08
N ILE A 39 -13.99 -11.35 0.14
CA ILE A 39 -13.49 -10.07 -0.35
C ILE A 39 -12.11 -9.79 0.23
N CYS A 40 -11.90 -9.92 1.55
CA CYS A 40 -10.57 -9.73 2.14
C CYS A 40 -9.55 -10.71 1.54
N GLN A 41 -9.91 -11.99 1.39
CA GLN A 41 -9.02 -13.01 0.82
C GLN A 41 -8.65 -12.74 -0.63
N ASN A 42 -9.60 -12.28 -1.45
CA ASN A 42 -9.37 -11.92 -2.86
C ASN A 42 -8.40 -10.75 -3.00
N HIS A 43 -8.28 -9.90 -1.97
CA HIS A 43 -7.29 -8.81 -1.91
C HIS A 43 -5.97 -9.23 -1.25
N GLY A 44 -5.76 -10.52 -0.98
CA GLY A 44 -4.55 -11.00 -0.31
C GLY A 44 -4.48 -10.56 1.16
N HIS A 45 -5.64 -10.46 1.81
CA HIS A 45 -5.82 -10.06 3.20
C HIS A 45 -6.72 -11.07 3.93
N MET A 46 -7.04 -10.82 5.19
CA MET A 46 -7.98 -11.62 5.97
C MET A 46 -9.01 -10.71 6.64
N LEU A 47 -10.16 -11.25 7.07
CA LEU A 47 -11.02 -10.50 7.98
C LEU A 47 -10.25 -10.16 9.26
N ALA A 48 -10.49 -8.97 9.80
CA ALA A 48 -9.66 -8.41 10.85
C ALA A 48 -9.67 -9.26 12.11
N LYS A 49 -8.49 -9.60 12.60
CA LYS A 49 -8.28 -10.14 13.93
C LYS A 49 -7.90 -9.00 14.87
N VAL A 50 -8.70 -8.81 15.91
CA VAL A 50 -8.51 -7.78 16.94
C VAL A 50 -7.98 -8.48 18.18
N ASP A 51 -6.68 -8.69 18.25
CA ASP A 51 -6.04 -9.57 19.25
C ASP A 51 -5.30 -8.85 20.37
N SER A 52 -5.48 -7.53 20.46
CA SER A 52 -4.88 -6.71 21.50
C SER A 52 -5.72 -5.46 21.80
N ALA A 53 -5.48 -4.86 22.96
CA ALA A 53 -6.05 -3.54 23.29
C ALA A 53 -5.58 -2.46 22.31
N ASP A 54 -4.34 -2.56 21.80
CA ASP A 54 -3.82 -1.63 20.78
C ASP A 54 -4.61 -1.73 19.47
N ASP A 55 -5.05 -2.93 19.09
CA ASP A 55 -5.91 -3.13 17.93
C ASP A 55 -7.29 -2.52 18.10
N GLN A 56 -7.88 -2.73 19.27
CA GLN A 56 -9.16 -2.12 19.60
C GLN A 56 -9.03 -0.59 19.62
N GLN A 57 -7.91 -0.05 20.11
CA GLN A 57 -7.65 1.39 20.09
C GLN A 57 -7.59 1.95 18.66
N LEU A 58 -6.96 1.24 17.71
CA LEU A 58 -6.95 1.64 16.30
C LEU A 58 -8.37 1.74 15.71
N ILE A 59 -9.27 0.83 16.10
CA ILE A 59 -10.67 0.88 15.68
C ILE A 59 -11.37 2.07 16.34
N ASN A 60 -11.19 2.27 17.65
CA ASN A 60 -11.79 3.38 18.40
C ASN A 60 -11.43 4.75 17.80
N ASP A 61 -10.15 4.98 17.56
CA ASP A 61 -9.60 6.25 17.07
C ASP A 61 -10.09 6.61 15.66
N SER A 62 -10.38 5.59 14.85
CA SER A 62 -10.76 5.78 13.46
C SER A 62 -12.19 6.23 13.21
N GLN A 63 -13.07 6.07 14.22
CA GLN A 63 -14.50 6.41 14.13
C GLN A 63 -15.30 5.67 13.06
N ILE A 64 -14.76 4.60 12.44
CA ILE A 64 -15.48 3.82 11.42
C ILE A 64 -16.74 3.15 11.95
N TRP A 65 -16.76 2.84 13.24
CA TRP A 65 -17.90 2.29 13.96
C TRP A 65 -19.14 3.20 13.85
N LYS A 66 -18.97 4.51 13.69
CA LYS A 66 -20.10 5.45 13.47
C LYS A 66 -20.86 5.19 12.16
N LYS A 67 -20.27 4.43 11.23
CA LYS A 67 -20.89 4.06 9.94
C LYS A 67 -21.79 2.82 10.05
N GLY A 68 -21.88 2.22 11.24
CA GLY A 68 -22.69 1.05 11.53
C GLY A 68 -21.84 -0.14 11.97
N ASN A 69 -22.46 -1.32 12.02
CA ASN A 69 -21.79 -2.54 12.45
C ASN A 69 -20.69 -2.95 11.48
N ILE A 70 -19.65 -3.58 12.03
CA ILE A 70 -18.45 -3.95 11.28
C ILE A 70 -18.12 -5.42 11.54
N TRP A 71 -18.14 -6.24 10.50
CA TRP A 71 -17.65 -7.62 10.58
C TRP A 71 -16.15 -7.66 10.91
N ILE A 72 -15.82 -8.53 11.86
CA ILE A 72 -14.45 -8.94 12.20
C ILE A 72 -14.30 -10.44 12.02
N GLY A 73 -13.06 -10.92 12.07
CA GLY A 73 -12.67 -12.30 11.80
C GLY A 73 -13.03 -13.31 12.89
N LEU A 74 -14.08 -13.08 13.67
CA LEU A 74 -14.59 -14.01 14.68
C LEU A 74 -15.69 -14.90 14.12
N GLN A 75 -15.57 -16.21 14.32
CA GLN A 75 -16.58 -17.18 13.98
C GLN A 75 -16.71 -18.26 15.07
N ARG A 76 -17.94 -18.57 15.48
CA ARG A 76 -18.24 -19.73 16.33
C ARG A 76 -18.31 -20.99 15.45
N MET A 77 -17.50 -21.99 15.75
CA MET A 77 -17.61 -23.30 15.11
C MET A 77 -18.81 -24.07 15.66
N ARG A 78 -19.55 -24.77 14.78
CA ARG A 78 -20.80 -25.49 15.13
C ARG A 78 -20.67 -26.52 16.27
N SER A 79 -19.46 -27.00 16.55
CA SER A 79 -19.17 -28.00 17.58
C SER A 79 -18.70 -27.38 18.90
N GLU A 80 -18.61 -26.06 19.00
CA GLU A 80 -18.05 -25.36 20.14
C GLU A 80 -19.08 -24.41 20.75
N GLU A 81 -19.16 -24.41 22.08
CA GLU A 81 -20.10 -23.55 22.82
C GLU A 81 -19.72 -22.07 22.75
N ASN A 82 -18.46 -21.76 22.42
CA ASN A 82 -17.89 -20.41 22.49
C ASN A 82 -17.16 -20.00 21.19
N PHE A 83 -16.95 -18.70 21.01
CA PHE A 83 -16.04 -18.17 19.99
C PHE A 83 -14.60 -18.42 20.46
N THR A 84 -13.93 -19.43 19.91
CA THR A 84 -12.58 -19.81 20.36
C THR A 84 -11.48 -19.42 19.38
N ILE A 85 -11.82 -19.21 18.10
CA ILE A 85 -10.85 -19.05 17.02
C ILE A 85 -11.15 -17.87 16.10
N TRP A 86 -10.07 -17.24 15.66
CA TRP A 86 -10.08 -16.27 14.58
C TRP A 86 -10.06 -16.96 13.21
N VAL A 87 -10.31 -16.20 12.14
CA VAL A 87 -10.25 -16.72 10.75
C VAL A 87 -8.89 -17.28 10.32
N ASP A 88 -7.79 -17.00 11.05
CA ASP A 88 -6.47 -17.62 10.88
C ASP A 88 -6.25 -18.88 11.73
N SER A 89 -7.30 -19.36 12.41
CA SER A 89 -7.26 -20.47 13.38
C SER A 89 -6.44 -20.20 14.65
N SER A 90 -6.04 -18.95 14.90
CA SER A 90 -5.41 -18.60 16.17
C SER A 90 -6.45 -18.50 17.29
N PRO A 91 -6.08 -18.84 18.54
CA PRO A 91 -7.01 -18.81 19.67
C PRO A 91 -7.37 -17.38 20.07
N LEU A 92 -8.56 -17.20 20.64
CA LEU A 92 -8.99 -15.96 21.26
C LEU A 92 -8.22 -15.74 22.59
N GLN A 93 -7.34 -14.73 22.63
CA GLN A 93 -6.54 -14.37 23.82
C GLN A 93 -6.92 -13.00 24.41
N TYR A 94 -7.57 -12.17 23.60
CA TYR A 94 -8.08 -10.86 23.96
C TYR A 94 -9.53 -10.81 23.49
N ASP A 95 -10.39 -10.25 24.32
CA ASP A 95 -11.76 -9.99 23.96
C ASP A 95 -12.22 -8.60 24.39
N ASN A 96 -13.23 -8.11 23.69
CA ASN A 96 -13.90 -6.85 23.98
C ASN A 96 -15.40 -7.03 23.76
N TRP A 97 -15.98 -8.13 24.28
CA TRP A 97 -17.41 -8.42 24.13
C TRP A 97 -18.27 -7.37 24.85
N ALA A 98 -19.40 -7.04 24.24
CA ALA A 98 -20.48 -6.29 24.87
C ALA A 98 -21.05 -7.08 26.06
N GLU A 99 -21.66 -6.39 27.01
CA GLU A 99 -22.35 -7.06 28.14
C GLU A 99 -23.43 -8.02 27.61
N GLY A 100 -23.38 -9.27 28.06
CA GLY A 100 -24.31 -10.33 27.62
C GLY A 100 -23.89 -11.07 26.34
N PHE A 101 -22.72 -10.76 25.77
CA PHE A 101 -22.17 -11.43 24.61
C PHE A 101 -20.93 -12.28 24.93
N PRO A 102 -20.61 -13.30 24.12
CA PRO A 102 -21.33 -13.72 22.92
C PRO A 102 -22.69 -14.38 23.26
N GLY A 103 -23.72 -14.02 22.50
CA GLY A 103 -25.08 -14.53 22.70
C GLY A 103 -25.19 -16.03 22.41
N HIS A 104 -26.12 -16.71 23.07
CA HIS A 104 -26.31 -18.16 22.95
C HIS A 104 -27.33 -18.56 21.87
N ASP A 105 -27.90 -17.57 21.16
CA ASP A 105 -28.93 -17.83 20.16
C ASP A 105 -28.40 -18.71 19.01
N PRO A 106 -29.14 -19.77 18.64
CA PRO A 106 -28.79 -20.60 17.51
C PRO A 106 -28.74 -19.75 16.23
N GLY A 107 -27.54 -19.63 15.64
CA GLY A 107 -27.32 -18.85 14.41
C GLY A 107 -26.42 -17.63 14.58
N PHE A 108 -26.20 -17.16 15.82
CA PHE A 108 -25.38 -15.99 16.12
C PHE A 108 -23.90 -16.41 16.20
N ASN A 109 -23.36 -16.77 15.04
CA ASN A 109 -22.06 -17.44 14.91
C ASN A 109 -20.96 -16.54 14.36
N CYS A 110 -21.21 -15.26 14.10
CA CYS A 110 -20.21 -14.33 13.55
C CYS A 110 -20.06 -13.10 14.44
N GLY A 111 -18.83 -12.65 14.67
CA GLY A 111 -18.56 -11.48 15.52
C GLY A 111 -18.50 -10.18 14.74
N ARG A 112 -19.09 -9.12 15.29
CA ARG A 112 -19.06 -7.76 14.75
C ARG A 112 -18.73 -6.73 15.83
N VAL A 113 -18.14 -5.62 15.44
CA VAL A 113 -18.03 -4.41 16.28
C VAL A 113 -19.31 -3.60 16.14
N ILE A 114 -19.83 -3.10 17.25
CA ILE A 114 -21.06 -2.30 17.30
C ILE A 114 -20.78 -0.80 17.54
N PRO A 115 -21.62 0.10 17.01
CA PRO A 115 -21.44 1.56 17.11
C PRO A 115 -21.63 2.15 18.51
N GLU A 116 -22.32 1.45 19.42
CA GLU A 116 -22.75 1.99 20.71
C GLU A 116 -21.56 2.31 21.63
N ASP A 117 -20.62 1.38 21.73
CA ASP A 117 -19.46 1.46 22.64
C ASP A 117 -18.18 0.84 22.06
N ASN A 118 -18.19 0.46 20.78
CA ASN A 118 -17.10 -0.20 20.05
C ASN A 118 -16.72 -1.58 20.60
N THR A 119 -17.60 -2.20 21.39
CA THR A 119 -17.47 -3.59 21.81
C THR A 119 -17.97 -4.54 20.74
N TRP A 120 -17.87 -5.84 21.01
CA TRP A 120 -18.19 -6.90 20.06
C TRP A 120 -19.51 -7.58 20.42
N GLU A 121 -20.29 -7.89 19.40
CA GLU A 121 -21.48 -8.73 19.51
C GLU A 121 -21.35 -9.95 18.59
N SER A 122 -22.00 -11.04 18.99
CA SER A 122 -22.27 -12.16 18.09
C SER A 122 -23.56 -11.89 17.32
N ALA A 123 -23.57 -12.16 16.03
CA ALA A 123 -24.69 -11.89 15.14
C ALA A 123 -24.87 -13.01 14.11
N GLU A 124 -26.03 -12.99 13.44
CA GLU A 124 -26.32 -13.90 12.34
C GLU A 124 -25.42 -13.58 11.14
N CYS A 125 -24.63 -14.57 10.70
CA CYS A 125 -23.63 -14.38 9.65
C CYS A 125 -24.20 -13.93 8.29
N SER A 126 -25.51 -14.05 8.10
CA SER A 126 -26.26 -13.69 6.90
C SER A 126 -26.63 -12.20 6.84
N THR A 127 -26.46 -11.44 7.93
CA THR A 127 -26.75 -10.00 7.93
C THR A 127 -25.72 -9.25 7.09
N GLN A 128 -26.16 -8.18 6.43
CA GLN A 128 -25.30 -7.34 5.61
C GLN A 128 -24.72 -6.19 6.43
N GLU A 129 -23.42 -6.25 6.67
CA GLU A 129 -22.70 -5.25 7.47
C GLU A 129 -21.47 -4.76 6.72
N THR A 130 -20.94 -3.61 7.11
CA THR A 130 -19.61 -3.18 6.68
C THR A 130 -18.55 -4.12 7.26
N PHE A 131 -17.29 -4.06 6.80
CA PHE A 131 -16.29 -5.01 7.28
C PHE A 131 -14.88 -4.46 7.32
N LEU A 132 -14.09 -5.04 8.21
CA LEU A 132 -12.68 -4.70 8.38
C LEU A 132 -11.81 -5.85 7.90
N CYS A 133 -10.91 -5.58 6.96
CA CYS A 133 -9.84 -6.49 6.59
C CYS A 133 -8.57 -6.13 7.36
N GLN A 134 -7.80 -7.14 7.75
CA GLN A 134 -6.43 -7.02 8.21
C GLN A 134 -5.48 -7.43 7.09
N ARG A 135 -4.46 -6.60 6.87
CA ARG A 135 -3.38 -6.93 5.94
C ARG A 135 -2.61 -8.14 6.47
N THR A 136 -2.72 -9.27 5.79
CA THR A 136 -1.77 -10.37 5.95
C THR A 136 -0.46 -9.91 5.32
N VAL A 137 0.62 -9.88 6.10
CA VAL A 137 1.93 -9.23 5.81
C VAL A 137 2.05 -7.79 6.32
N TYR A 138 2.22 -7.62 7.64
CA TYR A 138 3.09 -6.54 8.15
C TYR A 138 4.53 -7.06 8.14
N HIS A 139 5.20 -6.96 6.99
CA HIS A 139 6.65 -6.82 7.04
C HIS A 139 6.89 -5.38 7.53
N PRO A 140 7.53 -5.16 8.70
CA PRO A 140 8.04 -3.83 9.01
C PRO A 140 8.91 -3.38 7.82
N PRO A 141 8.93 -2.09 7.44
CA PRO A 141 9.73 -1.60 6.32
C PRO A 141 11.22 -1.72 6.66
N ASN A 142 11.77 -2.92 6.57
CA ASN A 142 13.18 -3.30 6.71
C ASN A 142 13.49 -4.63 6.01
N ILE A 143 12.78 -4.96 4.94
CA ILE A 143 13.33 -5.85 3.91
C ILE A 143 13.13 -5.18 2.55
N VAL A 144 13.77 -4.02 2.36
CA VAL A 144 14.47 -3.88 1.08
C VAL A 144 15.50 -5.00 1.12
N THR A 145 15.21 -6.12 0.45
CA THR A 145 16.18 -7.19 0.26
C THR A 145 17.48 -6.52 -0.17
N MET A 146 18.63 -6.93 0.36
CA MET A 146 19.93 -6.37 -0.08
C MET A 146 20.04 -6.37 -1.61
N GLU A 147 19.37 -7.31 -2.28
CA GLU A 147 19.19 -7.34 -3.74
C GLU A 147 18.50 -6.11 -4.35
N THR A 148 17.46 -5.54 -3.72
CA THR A 148 16.73 -4.39 -4.26
C THR A 148 17.48 -3.08 -4.00
N LYS A 149 18.19 -2.96 -2.86
CA LYS A 149 19.13 -1.85 -2.59
C LYS A 149 20.28 -1.86 -3.60
N ILE A 150 20.83 -3.04 -3.90
CA ILE A 150 21.88 -3.19 -4.91
C ILE A 150 21.34 -2.88 -6.31
N LYS A 151 20.15 -3.36 -6.70
CA LYS A 151 19.53 -3.03 -7.99
C LYS A 151 19.28 -1.53 -8.16
N GLY A 152 18.79 -0.84 -7.13
CA GLY A 152 18.60 0.62 -7.15
C GLY A 152 19.93 1.39 -7.20
N LEU A 153 20.94 0.94 -6.47
CA LEU A 153 22.29 1.52 -6.47
C LEU A 153 23.00 1.30 -7.83
N LEU A 154 22.82 0.13 -8.44
CA LEU A 154 23.37 -0.18 -9.77
C LEU A 154 22.68 0.64 -10.86
N LEU A 155 21.34 0.74 -10.86
CA LEU A 155 20.60 1.59 -11.82
C LEU A 155 20.98 3.07 -11.66
N GLY A 156 21.14 3.56 -10.43
CA GLY A 156 21.64 4.91 -10.16
C GLY A 156 23.07 5.13 -10.66
N ALA A 157 23.97 4.16 -10.44
CA ALA A 157 25.35 4.22 -10.92
C ALA A 157 25.48 4.18 -12.44
N PHE A 158 24.61 3.44 -13.15
CA PHE A 158 24.58 3.42 -14.62
C PHE A 158 24.09 4.76 -15.21
N LEU A 159 23.09 5.40 -14.59
CA LEU A 159 22.60 6.70 -15.07
C LEU A 159 23.62 7.83 -14.81
N VAL A 160 24.22 7.88 -13.62
CA VAL A 160 25.22 8.90 -13.29
C VAL A 160 26.52 8.64 -14.06
N GLY A 161 27.00 7.39 -14.10
CA GLY A 161 28.19 7.01 -14.88
C GLY A 161 27.99 7.25 -16.38
N GLY A 162 26.82 6.92 -16.91
CA GLY A 162 26.46 7.20 -18.30
C GLY A 162 26.44 8.69 -18.63
N MET A 163 25.89 9.53 -17.74
CA MET A 163 25.94 10.98 -17.92
C MET A 163 27.36 11.54 -17.86
N VAL A 164 28.23 11.03 -16.98
CA VAL A 164 29.63 11.47 -16.91
C VAL A 164 30.39 11.08 -18.19
N VAL A 165 30.21 9.85 -18.69
CA VAL A 165 30.83 9.41 -19.95
C VAL A 165 30.31 10.23 -21.14
N PHE A 166 29.01 10.49 -21.20
CA PHE A 166 28.43 11.32 -22.25
C PHE A 166 28.94 12.76 -22.21
N LEU A 167 29.02 13.38 -21.03
CA LEU A 167 29.61 14.71 -20.86
C LEU A 167 31.10 14.73 -21.24
N CYS A 168 31.87 13.70 -20.86
CA CYS A 168 33.26 13.57 -21.28
C CYS A 168 33.41 13.43 -22.80
N LEU A 169 32.56 12.65 -23.46
CA LEU A 169 32.56 12.52 -24.92
C LEU A 169 32.18 13.84 -25.60
N LEU A 170 31.18 14.57 -25.08
CA LEU A 170 30.84 15.91 -25.57
C LEU A 170 32.01 16.90 -25.41
N LEU A 171 32.74 16.83 -24.28
CA LEU A 171 33.94 17.64 -24.04
C LEU A 171 35.11 17.24 -24.97
N GLN A 172 35.30 15.96 -25.23
CA GLN A 172 36.31 15.49 -26.20
C GLN A 172 35.96 15.93 -27.63
N MET A 173 34.69 15.83 -28.03
CA MET A 173 34.21 16.22 -29.36
C MET A 173 34.31 17.74 -29.58
N THR A 174 34.02 18.54 -28.57
CA THR A 174 34.21 20.00 -28.60
C THR A 174 35.69 20.37 -28.64
N CYS A 175 36.55 19.69 -27.88
CA CYS A 175 38.00 19.90 -27.93
C CYS A 175 38.59 19.57 -29.31
N CYS A 176 38.12 18.49 -29.94
CA CYS A 176 38.47 18.15 -31.33
C CYS A 176 38.03 19.23 -32.32
N ARG A 177 36.80 19.78 -32.18
CA ARG A 177 36.31 20.87 -33.03
C ARG A 177 37.11 22.17 -32.88
N ILE A 178 37.47 22.55 -31.65
CA ILE A 178 38.27 23.76 -31.39
C ILE A 178 39.65 23.61 -32.06
N ARG A 179 40.34 22.48 -31.86
CA ARG A 179 41.64 22.22 -32.51
C ARG A 179 41.57 22.16 -34.03
N ALA A 180 40.45 21.70 -34.60
CA ALA A 180 40.22 21.71 -36.04
C ALA A 180 40.02 23.14 -36.56
N LEU A 181 39.23 23.97 -35.86
CA LEU A 181 39.03 25.37 -36.20
C LEU A 181 40.31 26.19 -36.09
N ASP A 182 41.14 25.94 -35.08
CA ASP A 182 42.43 26.60 -34.94
C ASP A 182 43.38 26.26 -36.09
N ARG A 183 43.40 24.99 -36.54
CA ARG A 183 44.14 24.59 -37.74
C ARG A 183 43.63 25.25 -39.01
N ILE A 184 42.31 25.36 -39.17
CA ILE A 184 41.71 26.05 -40.33
C ILE A 184 42.08 27.54 -40.30
N LYS A 185 42.00 28.20 -39.13
CA LYS A 185 42.41 29.60 -38.98
C LYS A 185 43.89 29.82 -39.28
N GLN A 186 44.77 28.92 -38.83
CA GLN A 186 46.19 28.99 -39.13
C GLN A 186 46.47 28.82 -40.64
N ASN A 187 45.78 27.90 -41.30
CA ASN A 187 45.91 27.71 -42.75
C ASN A 187 45.41 28.92 -43.55
N LEU A 188 44.29 29.52 -43.14
CA LEU A 188 43.76 30.75 -43.76
C LEU A 188 44.72 31.92 -43.59
N ASN A 189 45.30 32.11 -42.40
CA ASN A 189 46.29 33.16 -42.14
C ASN A 189 47.55 32.96 -43.00
N ASN A 190 47.99 31.71 -43.18
CA ASN A 190 49.14 31.36 -44.02
C ASN A 190 48.86 31.53 -45.54
N GLU A 191 47.60 31.49 -45.97
CA GLU A 191 47.21 31.81 -47.35
C GLU A 191 47.11 33.32 -47.59
N THR A 192 46.58 34.09 -46.62
CA THR A 192 46.54 35.57 -46.72
C THR A 192 47.91 36.23 -46.73
N ASP A 193 48.92 35.60 -46.11
CA ASP A 193 50.31 36.07 -46.14
C ASP A 193 51.00 35.79 -47.49
N LYS A 194 50.40 34.96 -48.35
CA LYS A 194 50.95 34.59 -49.67
C LYS A 194 50.33 35.34 -50.84
N THR A 195 49.28 36.13 -50.62
CA THR A 195 48.70 36.99 -51.67
C THR A 195 49.54 38.28 -51.81
N PRO A 196 50.27 38.47 -52.93
CA PRO A 196 51.00 39.71 -53.16
C PRO A 196 49.99 40.83 -53.42
N ILE A 197 50.15 41.94 -52.71
CA ILE A 197 49.49 43.20 -53.05
C ILE A 197 50.18 43.70 -54.33
N ILE A 198 49.51 43.52 -55.48
CA ILE A 198 49.86 44.17 -56.76
C ILE A 198 48.99 45.40 -56.90
#